data_AF-A0AAX2DSK5-F1
#
_entry.id   AF-A0AAX2DSK5-F1
#
_cell.length_a   1.000
_cell.length_b   1.000
_cell.length_c   1.000
_cell.angle_alpha   90.00
_cell.angle_beta   90.00
_cell.angle_gamma   90.00
#
_symmetry.space_group_name_H-M   'P 1'
#
loop_
_entity.id
_entity.type
_entity.pdbx_description
1 polymer ?
#
loop_
_entity_poly.entity_id
_entity_poly.type
_entity_poly.pdbx_seq_one_letter_code
_entity_poly.pdbx_strand_id
1 'polypeptide(L)'
;MKSLSKMIISSIFLVALMLANPLIGNATTTLPAKISEVFPDDGLADAIASNLNVTVDTVVTEDTLASIDLFQIQMRPVSNIEGLQYLTGATSIDLYSGGGIVDLSPLSELTNLTRLDISRNKITDLSPIANLTNLTSLEVVENYITDLSPLASMSKMVYFSMVNQKITNPEINYATFISIPNKIKDVDGTIVAPSTISNNGVYNSPNVEWSLTAYNSTLSYNYSKIVTIGNSQGYYSGVVTQPLKEIEVAYTADFDVDGAIVETESVQAGELVSAPANPTTKAGYTFAGWYDAKTGGNKWDFAVDKMPANDITLYAQFTIKNDNGGSATVDPTTPDNPEKHDKGKNSKTNIVVSNGASTKASIKTALPKTGDSRLWETFVIGMIFSASGLFLWKKRS
;
A
#
# COMPACT_ATOMS: atom_id res chain seq x y z
N MET A 1 13.79 -50.22 6.47
CA MET A 1 13.78 -49.93 7.92
C MET A 1 13.83 -48.42 8.06
N LYS A 2 12.69 -47.79 8.37
CA LYS A 2 12.37 -47.17 9.69
C LYS A 2 13.34 -46.02 10.00
N SER A 3 12.97 -44.80 10.36
CA SER A 3 11.73 -44.18 10.86
C SER A 3 12.12 -42.71 11.16
N LEU A 4 11.48 -41.70 10.56
CA LEU A 4 10.55 -40.77 11.23
C LEU A 4 11.02 -40.14 12.56
N SER A 5 11.09 -38.78 12.59
CA SER A 5 10.43 -37.88 13.57
C SER A 5 10.93 -36.42 13.39
N LYS A 6 10.16 -35.50 12.76
CA LYS A 6 9.28 -34.43 13.34
C LYS A 6 10.06 -33.35 14.13
N MET A 7 9.98 -32.04 13.87
CA MET A 7 8.88 -31.04 13.93
C MET A 7 9.36 -29.79 13.13
N ILE A 8 8.63 -29.04 12.28
CA ILE A 8 7.32 -28.33 12.30
C ILE A 8 7.09 -27.42 13.52
N ILE A 9 7.32 -26.11 13.35
CA ILE A 9 6.51 -24.96 13.84
C ILE A 9 6.75 -23.80 12.83
N SER A 10 5.89 -23.62 11.83
CA SER A 10 4.69 -22.77 11.82
C SER A 10 4.97 -21.26 11.70
N SER A 11 5.01 -20.76 10.46
CA SER A 11 4.58 -19.39 10.13
C SER A 11 3.71 -19.46 8.88
N ILE A 12 2.46 -19.85 9.10
CA ILE A 12 1.37 -19.68 8.15
C ILE A 12 1.10 -18.18 8.08
N PHE A 13 1.59 -17.52 7.03
CA PHE A 13 1.06 -16.23 6.64
C PHE A 13 -0.33 -16.52 6.07
N LEU A 14 -1.35 -16.21 6.86
CA LEU A 14 -2.75 -16.22 6.45
C LEU A 14 -2.95 -15.05 5.48
N VAL A 15 -2.50 -15.21 4.23
CA VAL A 15 -3.06 -14.43 3.14
C VAL A 15 -4.46 -14.97 2.97
N ALA A 16 -5.45 -14.19 3.40
CA ALA A 16 -6.84 -14.40 3.03
C ALA A 16 -6.92 -14.30 1.51
N LEU A 17 -6.70 -15.44 0.85
CA LEU A 17 -7.16 -15.70 -0.49
C LEU A 17 -8.69 -15.68 -0.35
N MET A 18 -9.29 -14.49 -0.46
CA MET A 18 -10.65 -14.43 -0.99
C MET A 18 -10.54 -15.07 -2.36
N LEU A 19 -10.83 -16.36 -2.41
CA LEU A 19 -11.38 -16.97 -3.60
C LEU A 19 -12.63 -16.16 -3.89
N ALA A 20 -12.48 -15.08 -4.66
CA ALA A 20 -13.51 -14.68 -5.57
C ALA A 20 -13.71 -15.91 -6.46
N ASN A 21 -14.62 -16.78 -6.05
CA ASN A 21 -15.28 -17.69 -6.97
C ASN A 21 -15.66 -16.82 -8.17
N PRO A 22 -15.14 -17.05 -9.39
CA PRO A 22 -15.97 -16.78 -10.54
C PRO A 22 -16.93 -17.97 -10.55
N LEU A 23 -17.92 -17.94 -9.65
CA LEU A 23 -19.18 -18.55 -10.02
C LEU A 23 -19.59 -17.69 -11.21
N ILE A 24 -19.28 -18.20 -12.40
CA ILE A 24 -20.09 -17.98 -13.58
C ILE A 24 -21.49 -18.35 -13.10
N GLY A 25 -22.22 -17.34 -12.64
CA GLY A 25 -23.52 -17.47 -12.03
C GLY A 25 -24.49 -17.83 -13.13
N ASN A 26 -24.51 -19.10 -13.52
CA ASN A 26 -25.66 -19.66 -14.18
C ASN A 26 -26.86 -19.38 -13.27
N ALA A 27 -27.81 -18.59 -13.79
CA ALA A 27 -29.15 -18.37 -13.26
C ALA A 27 -29.61 -19.51 -12.34
N THR A 28 -29.65 -19.26 -11.03
CA THR A 28 -29.96 -20.31 -10.03
C THR A 28 -31.46 -20.51 -9.81
N THR A 29 -32.30 -19.59 -10.26
CA THR A 29 -33.76 -19.66 -10.09
C THR A 29 -34.44 -19.90 -11.43
N THR A 30 -35.06 -21.06 -11.60
CA THR A 30 -35.91 -21.36 -12.76
C THR A 30 -37.25 -20.65 -12.63
N LEU A 31 -37.66 -19.88 -13.64
CA LEU A 31 -38.99 -19.26 -13.70
C LEU A 31 -40.06 -20.31 -14.05
N PRO A 32 -41.31 -20.21 -13.53
CA PRO A 32 -41.82 -19.12 -12.71
C PRO A 32 -41.41 -19.20 -11.23
N ALA A 33 -41.10 -18.06 -10.64
CA ALA A 33 -40.68 -17.95 -9.24
C ALA A 33 -41.10 -16.59 -8.65
N LYS A 34 -41.05 -16.44 -7.33
CA LYS A 34 -41.36 -15.15 -6.70
C LYS A 34 -40.32 -14.09 -7.09
N ILE A 35 -40.72 -12.82 -7.16
CA ILE A 35 -39.78 -11.70 -7.40
C ILE A 35 -38.61 -11.74 -6.41
N SER A 36 -38.87 -11.92 -5.11
CA SER A 36 -37.83 -12.05 -4.08
C SER A 36 -36.88 -13.25 -4.24
N GLU A 37 -37.25 -14.28 -5.01
CA GLU A 37 -36.41 -15.45 -5.30
C GLU A 37 -35.60 -15.27 -6.59
N VAL A 38 -36.11 -14.45 -7.52
CA VAL A 38 -35.46 -14.14 -8.80
C VAL A 38 -34.44 -13.01 -8.64
N PHE A 39 -34.75 -12.03 -7.80
CA PHE A 39 -33.94 -10.84 -7.56
C PHE A 39 -33.46 -10.84 -6.09
N PRO A 40 -32.25 -11.35 -5.81
CA PRO A 40 -31.76 -11.53 -4.44
C PRO A 40 -31.38 -10.23 -3.71
N ASP A 41 -31.27 -9.10 -4.41
CA ASP A 41 -31.10 -7.78 -3.82
C ASP A 41 -32.48 -7.18 -3.50
N ASP A 42 -32.76 -6.93 -2.22
CA ASP A 42 -34.07 -6.44 -1.76
C ASP A 42 -34.47 -5.12 -2.45
N GLY A 43 -33.50 -4.22 -2.67
CA GLY A 43 -33.74 -2.95 -3.35
C GLY A 43 -34.13 -3.16 -4.82
N LEU A 44 -33.53 -4.16 -5.47
CA LEU A 44 -33.87 -4.53 -6.84
C LEU A 44 -35.23 -5.23 -6.91
N ALA A 45 -35.49 -6.18 -6.01
CA ALA A 45 -36.77 -6.88 -5.92
C ALA A 45 -37.92 -5.89 -5.74
N ASP A 46 -37.77 -4.92 -4.83
CA ASP A 46 -38.75 -3.85 -4.61
C ASP A 46 -38.94 -2.96 -5.85
N ALA A 47 -37.87 -2.68 -6.59
CA ALA A 47 -37.95 -1.91 -7.83
C ALA A 47 -38.72 -2.66 -8.93
N ILE A 48 -38.48 -3.95 -9.10
CA ILE A 48 -39.21 -4.81 -10.04
C ILE A 48 -40.68 -4.89 -9.65
N ALA A 49 -40.98 -5.17 -8.38
CA ALA A 49 -42.34 -5.22 -7.86
C ALA A 49 -43.08 -3.88 -8.08
N SER A 50 -42.40 -2.75 -7.86
CA SER A 50 -42.96 -1.42 -8.12
C SER A 50 -43.21 -1.15 -9.60
N ASN A 51 -42.32 -1.59 -10.49
CA ASN A 51 -42.48 -1.44 -11.94
C ASN A 51 -43.69 -2.23 -12.46
N LEU A 52 -43.90 -3.44 -11.92
CA LEU A 52 -45.03 -4.30 -12.24
C LEU A 52 -46.32 -3.95 -11.47
N ASN A 53 -46.25 -3.02 -10.51
CA ASN A 53 -47.34 -2.67 -9.58
C ASN A 53 -47.89 -3.89 -8.80
N VAL A 54 -46.97 -4.69 -8.26
CA VAL A 54 -47.24 -5.90 -7.46
C VAL A 54 -46.35 -5.93 -6.20
N THR A 55 -46.37 -7.02 -5.44
CA THR A 55 -45.47 -7.23 -4.28
C THR A 55 -44.34 -8.19 -4.59
N VAL A 56 -43.27 -8.18 -3.80
CA VAL A 56 -42.11 -9.08 -3.96
C VAL A 56 -42.42 -10.57 -3.79
N ASP A 57 -43.59 -10.92 -3.23
CA ASP A 57 -44.10 -12.28 -3.12
C ASP A 57 -44.83 -12.77 -4.38
N THR A 58 -45.02 -11.88 -5.36
CA THR A 58 -45.70 -12.21 -6.62
C THR A 58 -44.84 -13.14 -7.46
N VAL A 59 -45.44 -14.22 -7.97
CA VAL A 59 -44.78 -15.14 -8.90
C VAL A 59 -44.76 -14.52 -10.30
N VAL A 60 -43.59 -14.43 -10.89
CA VAL A 60 -43.35 -13.88 -12.23
C VAL A 60 -42.89 -14.99 -13.19
N THR A 61 -43.18 -14.78 -14.48
CA THR A 61 -42.72 -15.63 -15.60
C THR A 61 -41.68 -14.89 -16.45
N GLU A 62 -41.02 -15.59 -17.36
CA GLU A 62 -40.15 -14.95 -18.38
C GLU A 62 -40.93 -13.89 -19.18
N ASP A 63 -42.12 -14.22 -19.68
CA ASP A 63 -42.96 -13.27 -20.43
C ASP A 63 -43.31 -12.02 -19.61
N THR A 64 -43.56 -12.18 -18.31
CA THR A 64 -43.87 -11.06 -17.41
C THR A 64 -42.66 -10.12 -17.31
N LEU A 65 -41.46 -10.67 -17.11
CA LEU A 65 -40.23 -9.89 -16.97
C LEU A 65 -39.78 -9.29 -18.31
N ALA A 66 -39.91 -10.04 -19.40
CA ALA A 66 -39.63 -9.57 -20.76
C ALA A 66 -40.57 -8.44 -21.21
N SER A 67 -41.75 -8.29 -20.60
CA SER A 67 -42.66 -7.18 -20.91
C SER A 67 -42.22 -5.82 -20.37
N ILE A 68 -41.22 -5.78 -19.48
CA ILE A 68 -40.67 -4.55 -18.92
C ILE A 68 -39.80 -3.86 -19.97
N ASP A 69 -40.31 -2.76 -20.54
CA ASP A 69 -39.61 -1.93 -21.51
C ASP A 69 -38.68 -0.89 -20.85
N LEU A 70 -39.22 -0.18 -19.84
CA LEU A 70 -38.53 0.87 -19.12
C LEU A 70 -38.37 0.46 -17.66
N PHE A 71 -37.13 0.30 -17.21
CA PHE A 71 -36.83 -0.09 -15.83
C PHE A 71 -35.99 0.98 -15.12
N GLN A 72 -36.37 1.32 -13.90
CA GLN A 72 -35.65 2.25 -13.03
C GLN A 72 -35.66 1.75 -11.60
N ILE A 73 -34.53 1.88 -10.89
CA ILE A 73 -34.44 1.46 -9.48
C ILE A 73 -35.07 2.44 -8.49
N GLN A 74 -35.44 3.65 -8.93
CA GLN A 74 -36.07 4.71 -8.13
C GLN A 74 -35.26 5.10 -6.87
N MET A 75 -33.94 5.30 -7.03
CA MET A 75 -33.01 5.66 -5.96
C MET A 75 -32.88 4.62 -4.83
N ARG A 76 -33.32 3.37 -5.05
CA ARG A 76 -33.10 2.29 -4.09
C ARG A 76 -31.62 1.90 -4.03
N PRO A 77 -31.12 1.48 -2.86
CA PRO A 77 -29.75 1.00 -2.71
C PRO A 77 -29.62 -0.38 -3.36
N VAL A 78 -29.20 -0.42 -4.62
CA VAL A 78 -28.94 -1.67 -5.36
C VAL A 78 -27.44 -1.88 -5.48
N SER A 79 -26.98 -3.09 -5.20
CA SER A 79 -25.57 -3.50 -5.33
C SER A 79 -25.39 -4.76 -6.15
N ASN A 80 -26.39 -5.65 -6.16
CA ASN A 80 -26.42 -6.84 -6.98
C ASN A 80 -27.57 -6.74 -7.99
N ILE A 81 -27.26 -6.92 -9.27
CA ILE A 81 -28.21 -6.81 -10.38
C ILE A 81 -28.62 -8.15 -10.99
N GLU A 82 -28.32 -9.25 -10.28
CA GLU A 82 -28.82 -10.58 -10.64
C GLU A 82 -30.34 -10.58 -10.79
N GLY A 83 -30.82 -11.26 -11.84
CA GLY A 83 -32.21 -11.27 -12.27
C GLY A 83 -32.51 -10.30 -13.41
N LEU A 84 -31.71 -9.24 -13.62
CA LEU A 84 -31.92 -8.31 -14.73
C LEU A 84 -31.75 -8.95 -16.11
N GLN A 85 -31.05 -10.09 -16.22
CA GLN A 85 -30.92 -10.83 -17.48
C GLN A 85 -32.27 -11.29 -18.06
N TYR A 86 -33.33 -11.33 -17.24
CA TYR A 86 -34.68 -11.70 -17.68
C TYR A 86 -35.47 -10.53 -18.28
N LEU A 87 -34.98 -9.29 -18.20
CA LEU A 87 -35.64 -8.11 -18.80
C LEU A 87 -35.34 -7.98 -20.29
N THR A 88 -35.54 -9.06 -21.06
CA THR A 88 -35.10 -9.17 -22.46
C THR A 88 -35.81 -8.20 -23.42
N GLY A 89 -36.98 -7.67 -23.04
CA GLY A 89 -37.68 -6.62 -23.79
C GLY A 89 -37.30 -5.20 -23.40
N ALA A 90 -36.43 -4.99 -22.40
CA ALA A 90 -36.07 -3.65 -21.96
C ALA A 90 -35.33 -2.87 -23.05
N THR A 91 -35.79 -1.64 -23.32
CA THR A 91 -35.08 -0.69 -24.19
C THR A 91 -34.39 0.41 -23.40
N SER A 92 -34.76 0.62 -22.13
CA SER A 92 -34.14 1.60 -21.23
C SER A 92 -34.00 1.05 -19.82
N ILE A 93 -32.78 1.08 -19.30
CA ILE A 93 -32.46 0.71 -17.92
C ILE A 93 -31.75 1.87 -17.23
N ASP A 94 -32.26 2.27 -16.08
CA ASP A 94 -31.68 3.29 -15.19
C ASP A 94 -31.36 2.67 -13.83
N LEU A 95 -30.06 2.47 -13.61
CA LEU A 95 -29.46 1.95 -12.39
C LEU A 95 -28.61 3.03 -11.71
N TYR A 96 -28.96 4.32 -11.90
CA TYR A 96 -28.36 5.42 -11.16
C TYR A 96 -28.52 5.17 -9.66
N SER A 97 -27.44 4.75 -9.01
CA SER A 97 -27.42 4.26 -7.62
C SER A 97 -26.32 4.95 -6.82
N GLY A 98 -26.37 4.85 -5.49
CA GLY A 98 -25.40 5.43 -4.56
C GLY A 98 -24.12 4.62 -4.37
N GLY A 99 -23.63 3.88 -5.37
CA GLY A 99 -22.28 3.28 -5.32
C GLY A 99 -22.20 1.79 -5.03
N GLY A 100 -23.24 1.01 -5.34
CA GLY A 100 -23.26 -0.43 -5.02
C GLY A 100 -22.75 -1.34 -6.12
N ILE A 101 -23.11 -1.05 -7.38
CA ILE A 101 -23.00 -2.01 -8.48
C ILE A 101 -21.56 -2.10 -8.97
N VAL A 102 -21.05 -3.32 -9.10
CA VAL A 102 -19.70 -3.62 -9.59
C VAL A 102 -19.75 -4.45 -10.86
N ASP A 103 -20.66 -5.43 -10.91
CA ASP A 103 -20.77 -6.40 -11.98
C ASP A 103 -21.92 -6.05 -12.94
N LEU A 104 -21.63 -6.05 -14.24
CA LEU A 104 -22.58 -5.78 -15.31
C LEU A 104 -22.97 -7.04 -16.10
N SER A 105 -22.46 -8.22 -15.74
CA SER A 105 -22.75 -9.49 -16.42
C SER A 105 -24.25 -9.75 -16.66
N PRO A 106 -25.17 -9.46 -15.72
CA PRO A 106 -26.61 -9.65 -15.96
C PRO A 106 -27.19 -8.81 -17.11
N LEU A 107 -26.47 -7.80 -17.62
CA LEU A 107 -26.92 -6.96 -18.73
C LEU A 107 -26.45 -7.46 -20.11
N SER A 108 -25.57 -8.46 -20.19
CA SER A 108 -24.79 -8.74 -21.40
C SER A 108 -25.62 -9.14 -22.62
N GLU A 109 -26.76 -9.79 -22.39
CA GLU A 109 -27.65 -10.30 -23.44
C GLU A 109 -28.85 -9.38 -23.74
N LEU A 110 -28.96 -8.23 -23.06
CA LEU A 110 -30.08 -7.29 -23.22
C LEU A 110 -29.93 -6.44 -24.49
N THR A 111 -29.80 -7.10 -25.64
CA THR A 111 -29.46 -6.50 -26.95
C THR A 111 -30.50 -5.51 -27.48
N ASN A 112 -31.70 -5.47 -26.90
CA ASN A 112 -32.72 -4.45 -27.21
C ASN A 112 -32.46 -3.09 -26.54
N LEU A 113 -31.52 -3.01 -25.59
CA LEU A 113 -31.21 -1.76 -24.89
C LEU A 113 -30.72 -0.67 -25.86
N THR A 114 -31.36 0.49 -25.72
CA THR A 114 -31.01 1.72 -26.43
C THR A 114 -30.53 2.81 -25.48
N ARG A 115 -30.86 2.71 -24.19
CA ARG A 115 -30.47 3.65 -23.13
C ARG A 115 -30.04 2.90 -21.88
N LEU A 116 -28.89 3.28 -21.34
CA LEU A 116 -28.36 2.73 -20.10
C LEU A 116 -27.74 3.85 -19.26
N ASP A 117 -28.25 4.04 -18.05
CA ASP A 117 -27.58 4.84 -17.02
C ASP A 117 -27.13 3.92 -15.88
N ILE A 118 -25.82 3.87 -15.65
CA ILE A 118 -25.15 3.15 -14.57
C ILE A 118 -24.19 4.07 -13.82
N SER A 119 -24.46 5.37 -13.85
CA SER A 119 -23.68 6.39 -13.16
C SER A 119 -23.70 6.20 -11.64
N ARG A 120 -22.64 6.71 -10.99
CA ARG A 120 -22.43 6.72 -9.53
C ARG A 120 -22.35 5.33 -8.91
N ASN A 121 -21.80 4.37 -9.64
CA ASN A 121 -21.59 3.00 -9.17
C ASN A 121 -20.10 2.72 -8.89
N LYS A 122 -19.74 1.43 -8.76
CA LYS A 122 -18.37 0.95 -8.55
C LYS A 122 -17.83 0.16 -9.74
N ILE A 123 -18.27 0.53 -10.95
CA ILE A 123 -17.97 -0.19 -12.17
C ILE A 123 -16.53 0.10 -12.60
N THR A 124 -15.78 -0.97 -12.88
CA THR A 124 -14.43 -0.91 -13.45
C THR A 124 -14.36 -1.50 -14.86
N ASP A 125 -15.26 -2.42 -15.19
CA ASP A 125 -15.25 -3.18 -16.43
C ASP A 125 -16.53 -2.93 -17.26
N LEU A 126 -16.35 -2.57 -18.53
CA LEU A 126 -17.41 -2.36 -19.51
C LEU A 126 -17.53 -3.52 -20.49
N SER A 127 -16.70 -4.56 -20.37
CA SER A 127 -16.74 -5.73 -21.25
C SER A 127 -18.12 -6.40 -21.33
N PRO A 128 -18.94 -6.48 -20.25
CA PRO A 128 -20.25 -7.11 -20.35
C PRO A 128 -21.22 -6.37 -21.28
N ILE A 129 -21.05 -5.05 -21.47
CA ILE A 129 -21.94 -4.25 -22.33
C ILE A 129 -21.39 -4.05 -23.76
N ALA A 130 -20.26 -4.68 -24.11
CA ALA A 130 -19.59 -4.49 -25.41
C ALA A 130 -20.45 -4.91 -26.63
N ASN A 131 -21.38 -5.85 -26.43
CA ASN A 131 -22.26 -6.35 -27.48
C ASN A 131 -23.59 -5.61 -27.58
N LEU A 132 -23.87 -4.65 -26.68
CA LEU A 132 -25.09 -3.84 -26.69
C LEU A 132 -25.02 -2.73 -27.75
N THR A 133 -24.79 -3.12 -29.00
CA THR A 133 -24.54 -2.23 -30.15
C THR A 133 -25.75 -1.39 -30.57
N ASN A 134 -26.93 -1.64 -29.99
CA ASN A 134 -28.13 -0.81 -30.13
C ASN A 134 -28.16 0.41 -29.21
N LEU A 135 -27.20 0.55 -28.28
CA LEU A 135 -27.12 1.70 -27.40
C LEU A 135 -26.95 3.01 -28.19
N THR A 136 -27.81 3.96 -27.85
CA THR A 136 -27.81 5.35 -28.35
C THR A 136 -27.48 6.34 -27.23
N SER A 137 -27.67 5.94 -25.97
CA SER A 137 -27.40 6.74 -24.77
C SER A 137 -26.71 5.89 -23.71
N LEU A 138 -25.53 6.30 -23.26
CA LEU A 138 -24.78 5.64 -22.19
C LEU A 138 -24.22 6.64 -21.17
N GLU A 139 -24.63 6.50 -19.92
CA GLU A 139 -24.12 7.30 -18.80
C GLU A 139 -23.41 6.41 -17.79
N VAL A 140 -22.12 6.70 -17.56
CA VAL A 140 -21.24 5.97 -16.63
C VAL A 140 -20.46 6.92 -15.73
N VAL A 141 -21.03 8.10 -15.46
CA VAL A 141 -20.41 9.17 -14.68
C VAL A 141 -20.09 8.69 -13.26
N GLU A 142 -19.00 9.17 -12.66
CA GLU A 142 -18.65 8.82 -11.27
C GLU A 142 -18.50 7.30 -11.02
N ASN A 143 -17.74 6.62 -11.88
CA ASN A 143 -17.34 5.22 -11.73
C ASN A 143 -15.79 5.10 -11.62
N TYR A 144 -15.26 3.90 -11.86
CA TYR A 144 -13.84 3.54 -11.71
C TYR A 144 -13.28 3.00 -13.04
N ILE A 145 -13.82 3.46 -14.17
CA ILE A 145 -13.52 2.93 -15.50
C ILE A 145 -12.17 3.45 -15.98
N THR A 146 -11.31 2.53 -16.43
CA THR A 146 -10.00 2.86 -17.02
C THR A 146 -9.89 2.56 -18.50
N ASP A 147 -10.77 1.72 -19.06
CA ASP A 147 -10.65 1.20 -20.41
C ASP A 147 -11.97 1.38 -21.18
N LEU A 148 -11.95 2.18 -22.25
CA LEU A 148 -13.11 2.41 -23.12
C LEU A 148 -13.13 1.51 -24.35
N SER A 149 -12.12 0.67 -24.56
CA SER A 149 -12.07 -0.21 -25.74
C SER A 149 -13.28 -1.15 -25.91
N PRO A 150 -13.99 -1.60 -24.85
CA PRO A 150 -15.24 -2.36 -25.02
C PRO A 150 -16.33 -1.61 -25.81
N LEU A 151 -16.24 -0.29 -25.91
CA LEU A 151 -17.25 0.55 -26.55
C LEU A 151 -16.99 0.79 -28.05
N ALA A 152 -15.90 0.24 -28.60
CA ALA A 152 -15.47 0.49 -29.98
C ALA A 152 -16.52 0.11 -31.05
N SER A 153 -17.41 -0.85 -30.75
CA SER A 153 -18.46 -1.32 -31.65
C SER A 153 -19.75 -0.47 -31.62
N MET A 154 -19.87 0.51 -30.71
CA MET A 154 -21.10 1.28 -30.45
C MET A 154 -21.34 2.39 -31.51
N SER A 155 -21.57 1.97 -32.74
CA SER A 155 -21.74 2.85 -33.90
C SER A 155 -23.00 3.73 -33.87
N LYS A 156 -24.02 3.35 -33.08
CA LYS A 156 -25.31 4.06 -32.96
C LYS A 156 -25.33 5.11 -31.84
N MET A 157 -24.23 5.30 -31.12
CA MET A 157 -24.17 6.22 -30.00
C MET A 157 -24.49 7.65 -30.44
N VAL A 158 -25.43 8.27 -29.72
CA VAL A 158 -25.86 9.67 -29.91
C VAL A 158 -25.50 10.52 -28.70
N TYR A 159 -25.54 9.95 -27.50
CA TYR A 159 -25.19 10.64 -26.27
C TYR A 159 -24.40 9.73 -25.35
N PHE A 160 -23.34 10.26 -24.75
CA PHE A 160 -22.67 9.57 -23.65
C PHE A 160 -22.05 10.57 -22.67
N SER A 161 -21.89 10.11 -21.42
CA SER A 161 -21.17 10.84 -20.38
C SER A 161 -20.32 9.89 -19.54
N MET A 162 -19.01 10.14 -19.49
CA MET A 162 -18.01 9.27 -18.85
C MET A 162 -17.07 10.06 -17.94
N VAL A 163 -17.52 11.21 -17.46
CA VAL A 163 -16.71 12.14 -16.66
C VAL A 163 -16.62 11.71 -15.20
N ASN A 164 -15.69 12.33 -14.47
CA ASN A 164 -15.52 12.18 -13.02
C ASN A 164 -15.22 10.75 -12.57
N GLN A 165 -14.48 9.99 -13.37
CA GLN A 165 -13.97 8.69 -12.92
C GLN A 165 -12.97 8.88 -11.77
N LYS A 166 -12.97 7.96 -10.81
CA LYS A 166 -12.10 8.00 -9.63
C LYS A 166 -11.35 6.70 -9.49
N ILE A 167 -10.07 6.68 -9.83
CA ILE A 167 -9.24 5.49 -9.77
C ILE A 167 -8.31 5.61 -8.57
N THR A 168 -8.23 4.58 -7.74
CA THR A 168 -7.23 4.47 -6.67
C THR A 168 -6.40 3.22 -6.90
N ASN A 169 -5.11 3.40 -7.13
CA ASN A 169 -4.17 2.30 -7.24
C ASN A 169 -3.92 1.66 -5.86
N PRO A 170 -3.45 0.40 -5.82
CA PRO A 170 -2.89 -0.17 -4.61
C PRO A 170 -1.78 0.72 -4.04
N GLU A 171 -1.73 0.84 -2.71
CA GLU A 171 -0.67 1.56 -2.02
C GLU A 171 0.71 0.93 -2.34
N ILE A 172 1.71 1.78 -2.52
CA ILE A 172 3.11 1.36 -2.70
C ILE A 172 4.00 2.06 -1.67
N ASN A 173 5.14 1.47 -1.38
CA ASN A 173 6.13 2.10 -0.51
C ASN A 173 6.67 3.39 -1.15
N TYR A 174 6.88 4.42 -0.32
CA TYR A 174 7.53 5.66 -0.72
C TYR A 174 8.96 5.38 -1.20
N ALA A 175 9.33 6.05 -2.28
CA ALA A 175 10.69 6.16 -2.76
C ALA A 175 10.90 7.57 -3.31
N THR A 176 12.15 8.02 -3.36
CA THR A 176 12.51 9.32 -3.96
C THR A 176 12.27 9.34 -5.47
N PHE A 177 12.18 8.17 -6.10
CA PHE A 177 11.74 8.02 -7.49
C PHE A 177 10.59 7.03 -7.56
N ILE A 178 9.45 7.48 -8.06
CA ILE A 178 8.25 6.67 -8.29
C ILE A 178 7.92 6.71 -9.78
N SER A 179 7.71 5.56 -10.39
CA SER A 179 7.24 5.43 -11.79
C SER A 179 6.06 4.47 -11.80
N ILE A 180 4.89 4.95 -12.20
CA ILE A 180 3.66 4.14 -12.29
C ILE A 180 3.17 4.08 -13.74
N PRO A 181 2.76 2.91 -14.24
CA PRO A 181 2.19 2.80 -15.58
C PRO A 181 0.81 3.47 -15.64
N ASN A 182 0.59 4.31 -16.65
CA ASN A 182 -0.72 4.85 -16.96
C ASN A 182 -1.59 3.78 -17.62
N LYS A 183 -2.77 3.52 -17.07
CA LYS A 183 -3.70 2.49 -17.52
C LYS A 183 -4.94 3.03 -18.23
N ILE A 184 -5.04 4.36 -18.35
CA ILE A 184 -6.23 5.00 -18.93
C ILE A 184 -6.18 4.84 -20.45
N LYS A 185 -7.14 4.12 -21.01
CA LYS A 185 -7.24 3.85 -22.45
C LYS A 185 -8.47 4.50 -23.07
N ASP A 186 -8.27 5.01 -24.27
CA ASP A 186 -9.32 5.48 -25.16
C ASP A 186 -10.04 4.29 -25.83
N VAL A 187 -11.07 4.60 -26.62
CA VAL A 187 -11.93 3.67 -27.36
C VAL A 187 -11.13 2.82 -28.35
N ASP A 188 -10.04 3.35 -28.92
CA ASP A 188 -9.13 2.61 -29.80
C ASP A 188 -8.06 1.79 -29.05
N GLY A 189 -8.09 1.81 -27.71
CA GLY A 189 -7.14 1.15 -26.83
C GLY A 189 -5.83 1.92 -26.61
N THR A 190 -5.66 3.10 -27.21
CA THR A 190 -4.47 3.94 -26.99
C THR A 190 -4.48 4.58 -25.61
N ILE A 191 -3.29 4.84 -25.05
CA ILE A 191 -3.16 5.47 -23.73
C ILE A 191 -3.53 6.95 -23.79
N VAL A 192 -4.42 7.38 -22.89
CA VAL A 192 -4.79 8.78 -22.69
C VAL A 192 -3.74 9.45 -21.80
N ALA A 193 -2.99 10.39 -22.36
CA ALA A 193 -2.00 11.15 -21.61
C ALA A 193 -2.66 11.96 -20.46
N PRO A 194 -2.00 12.09 -19.30
CA PRO A 194 -2.48 12.95 -18.22
C PRO A 194 -2.64 14.41 -18.66
N SER A 195 -3.67 15.08 -18.18
CA SER A 195 -3.86 16.53 -18.35
C SER A 195 -3.10 17.34 -17.30
N THR A 196 -2.99 16.82 -16.07
CA THR A 196 -2.16 17.39 -15.00
C THR A 196 -1.58 16.27 -14.14
N ILE A 197 -0.42 16.52 -13.53
CA ILE A 197 0.27 15.58 -12.63
C ILE A 197 0.67 16.35 -11.37
N SER A 198 0.39 15.78 -10.19
CA SER A 198 0.72 16.40 -8.91
C SER A 198 2.24 16.43 -8.67
N ASN A 199 2.71 17.24 -7.72
CA ASN A 199 4.09 17.22 -7.22
C ASN A 199 5.16 17.38 -8.32
N ASN A 200 4.85 18.13 -9.38
CA ASN A 200 5.70 18.32 -10.56
C ASN A 200 6.11 17.01 -11.25
N GLY A 201 5.29 15.97 -11.17
CA GLY A 201 5.52 14.73 -11.90
C GLY A 201 5.47 14.95 -13.41
N VAL A 202 6.09 14.03 -14.13
CA VAL A 202 6.28 14.09 -15.59
C VAL A 202 5.67 12.86 -16.25
N TYR A 203 5.17 13.01 -17.47
CA TYR A 203 4.66 11.90 -18.27
C TYR A 203 5.71 11.42 -19.27
N ASN A 204 6.31 10.27 -18.99
CA ASN A 204 7.22 9.57 -19.88
C ASN A 204 6.49 8.31 -20.38
N SER A 205 5.68 8.49 -21.42
CA SER A 205 4.76 7.46 -21.93
C SER A 205 5.41 6.07 -21.99
N PRO A 206 4.80 5.02 -21.39
CA PRO A 206 3.45 5.01 -20.82
C PRO A 206 3.39 5.37 -19.32
N ASN A 207 4.48 5.79 -18.70
CA ASN A 207 4.56 5.97 -17.25
C ASN A 207 4.37 7.42 -16.82
N VAL A 208 3.78 7.59 -15.64
CA VAL A 208 3.81 8.84 -14.87
C VAL A 208 4.90 8.70 -13.81
N GLU A 209 5.80 9.67 -13.75
CA GLU A 209 7.02 9.58 -12.95
C GLU A 209 7.17 10.79 -12.04
N TRP A 210 7.69 10.56 -10.82
CA TRP A 210 7.95 11.59 -9.83
C TRP A 210 9.34 11.44 -9.26
N SER A 211 10.03 12.57 -9.14
CA SER A 211 11.28 12.72 -8.39
C SER A 211 10.99 13.56 -7.14
N LEU A 212 10.88 12.91 -5.99
CA LEU A 212 10.44 13.50 -4.73
C LEU A 212 11.62 13.88 -3.85
N THR A 213 11.54 15.04 -3.20
CA THR A 213 12.55 15.54 -2.24
C THR A 213 12.15 15.34 -0.78
N ALA A 214 10.90 14.99 -0.52
CA ALA A 214 10.34 14.71 0.80
C ALA A 214 9.17 13.74 0.66
N TYR A 215 8.82 13.08 1.77
CA TYR A 215 7.67 12.17 1.82
C TYR A 215 6.36 12.88 1.49
N ASN A 216 5.56 12.25 0.65
CA ASN A 216 4.17 12.62 0.38
C ASN A 216 3.32 11.36 0.53
N SER A 217 2.20 11.44 1.23
CA SER A 217 1.31 10.29 1.45
C SER A 217 0.48 9.92 0.23
N THR A 218 0.44 10.78 -0.79
CA THR A 218 -0.34 10.57 -2.01
C THR A 218 0.26 11.34 -3.18
N LEU A 219 0.29 10.68 -4.34
CA LEU A 219 0.50 11.27 -5.65
C LEU A 219 -0.77 11.11 -6.49
N SER A 220 -0.95 11.95 -7.49
CA SER A 220 -2.09 11.81 -8.40
C SER A 220 -1.81 12.41 -9.77
N TYR A 221 -2.63 12.01 -10.75
CA TYR A 221 -2.73 12.69 -12.02
C TYR A 221 -4.19 12.75 -12.47
N ASN A 222 -4.55 13.82 -13.18
CA ASN A 222 -5.85 13.95 -13.82
C ASN A 222 -5.71 13.64 -15.31
N TYR A 223 -6.80 13.21 -15.93
CA TYR A 223 -6.93 13.11 -17.38
C TYR A 223 -8.25 13.72 -17.81
N SER A 224 -8.25 14.32 -18.99
CA SER A 224 -9.45 14.84 -19.64
C SER A 224 -9.21 14.90 -21.14
N LYS A 225 -9.95 14.10 -21.89
CA LYS A 225 -9.83 14.01 -23.35
C LYS A 225 -11.21 13.97 -23.97
N ILE A 226 -11.38 14.62 -25.12
CA ILE A 226 -12.56 14.41 -25.96
C ILE A 226 -12.37 13.10 -26.71
N VAL A 227 -13.29 12.16 -26.52
CA VAL A 227 -13.32 10.87 -27.21
C VAL A 227 -14.51 10.84 -28.17
N THR A 228 -14.43 9.96 -29.17
CA THR A 228 -15.49 9.77 -30.16
C THR A 228 -15.99 8.33 -30.07
N ILE A 229 -17.30 8.15 -29.90
CA ILE A 229 -17.97 6.84 -29.92
C ILE A 229 -19.14 6.96 -30.90
N GLY A 230 -19.18 6.10 -31.91
CA GLY A 230 -20.11 6.24 -33.03
C GLY A 230 -19.96 7.60 -33.71
N ASN A 231 -21.04 8.38 -33.74
CA ASN A 231 -21.05 9.72 -34.34
C ASN A 231 -21.01 10.86 -33.30
N SER A 232 -20.81 10.52 -32.02
CA SER A 232 -20.87 11.48 -30.92
C SER A 232 -19.51 11.69 -30.28
N GLN A 233 -19.32 12.90 -29.75
CA GLN A 233 -18.13 13.30 -29.02
C GLN A 233 -18.49 13.72 -27.60
N GLY A 234 -17.62 13.40 -26.65
CA GLY A 234 -17.83 13.70 -25.24
C GLY A 234 -16.53 13.62 -24.47
N TYR A 235 -16.53 14.17 -23.25
CA TYR A 235 -15.36 14.12 -22.39
C TYR A 235 -15.27 12.76 -21.68
N TYR A 236 -14.07 12.18 -21.71
CA TYR A 236 -13.62 11.12 -20.82
C TYR A 236 -12.62 11.74 -19.84
N SER A 237 -12.98 11.77 -18.56
CA SER A 237 -12.18 12.45 -17.54
C SER A 237 -12.24 11.78 -16.18
N GLY A 238 -11.20 12.00 -15.41
CA GLY A 238 -11.10 11.46 -14.06
C GLY A 238 -9.78 11.79 -13.38
N VAL A 239 -9.62 11.24 -12.19
CA VAL A 239 -8.42 11.32 -11.37
C VAL A 239 -7.91 9.92 -11.05
N VAL A 240 -6.61 9.74 -11.15
CA VAL A 240 -5.90 8.54 -10.69
C VAL A 240 -5.08 8.92 -9.48
N THR A 241 -5.30 8.21 -8.37
CA THR A 241 -4.63 8.41 -7.08
C THR A 241 -3.70 7.25 -6.80
N GLN A 242 -2.46 7.56 -6.42
CA GLN A 242 -1.45 6.61 -5.97
C GLN A 242 -1.12 6.89 -4.50
N PRO A 243 -1.69 6.13 -3.56
CA PRO A 243 -1.31 6.19 -2.15
C PRO A 243 0.14 5.72 -1.96
N LEU A 244 0.87 6.39 -1.08
CA LEU A 244 2.24 6.04 -0.72
C LEU A 244 2.34 5.74 0.78
N LYS A 245 3.00 4.64 1.10
CA LYS A 245 3.32 4.23 2.47
C LYS A 245 4.71 4.71 2.85
N GLU A 246 4.82 5.40 3.97
CA GLU A 246 6.12 5.73 4.55
C GLU A 246 6.89 4.43 4.88
N ILE A 247 8.15 4.33 4.44
CA ILE A 247 9.01 3.21 4.80
C ILE A 247 9.66 3.54 6.14
N GLU A 248 9.21 2.88 7.18
CA GLU A 248 9.94 2.84 8.45
C GLU A 248 11.11 1.87 8.30
N VAL A 249 12.33 2.42 8.13
CA VAL A 249 13.53 1.59 7.99
C VAL A 249 13.91 1.04 9.36
N ALA A 250 13.85 -0.29 9.49
CA ALA A 250 14.36 -1.00 10.66
C ALA A 250 15.80 -1.45 10.45
N TYR A 251 16.57 -1.39 11.52
CA TYR A 251 17.96 -1.81 11.62
C TYR A 251 18.09 -2.85 12.73
N THR A 252 19.16 -3.62 12.71
CA THR A 252 19.38 -4.69 13.69
C THR A 252 20.26 -4.24 14.84
N ALA A 253 19.87 -4.59 16.06
CA ALA A 253 20.65 -4.47 17.28
C ALA A 253 21.03 -5.87 17.76
N ASP A 254 22.30 -6.24 17.56
CA ASP A 254 22.85 -7.52 18.00
C ASP A 254 23.39 -7.41 19.43
N PHE A 255 23.06 -8.37 20.29
CA PHE A 255 23.52 -8.44 21.67
C PHE A 255 24.64 -9.48 21.80
N ASP A 256 25.88 -9.02 21.93
CA ASP A 256 27.06 -9.87 22.07
C ASP A 256 27.39 -10.12 23.55
N VAL A 257 27.48 -11.41 23.93
CA VAL A 257 28.00 -11.85 25.22
C VAL A 257 29.25 -12.70 24.98
N ASP A 258 30.41 -12.18 25.38
CA ASP A 258 31.71 -12.85 25.28
C ASP A 258 32.05 -13.36 23.86
N GLY A 259 31.64 -12.62 22.82
CA GLY A 259 31.92 -12.92 21.41
C GLY A 259 30.86 -13.78 20.72
N ALA A 260 29.73 -14.04 21.37
CA ALA A 260 28.59 -14.74 20.78
C ALA A 260 27.35 -13.84 20.81
N ILE A 261 26.65 -13.73 19.67
CA ILE A 261 25.35 -13.05 19.60
C ILE A 261 24.31 -13.93 20.29
N VAL A 262 23.74 -13.43 21.39
CA VAL A 262 22.74 -14.16 22.19
C VAL A 262 21.31 -13.79 21.82
N GLU A 263 21.12 -12.60 21.26
CA GLU A 263 19.84 -12.05 20.85
C GLU A 263 20.04 -11.00 19.75
N THR A 264 19.07 -10.88 18.86
CA THR A 264 19.04 -9.84 17.82
C THR A 264 17.64 -9.24 17.82
N GLU A 265 17.55 -7.91 17.90
CA GLU A 265 16.30 -7.18 17.78
C GLU A 265 16.29 -6.35 16.49
N SER A 266 15.13 -6.22 15.83
CA SER A 266 14.94 -5.33 14.68
C SER A 266 14.11 -4.13 15.10
N VAL A 267 14.68 -2.93 15.01
CA VAL A 267 14.13 -1.68 15.57
C VAL A 267 14.22 -0.56 14.55
N GLN A 268 13.19 0.27 14.46
CA GLN A 268 13.16 1.42 13.55
C GLN A 268 14.14 2.50 13.99
N ALA A 269 14.80 3.15 13.03
CA ALA A 269 15.68 4.27 13.36
C ALA A 269 14.91 5.38 14.10
N GLY A 270 15.46 5.82 15.24
CA GLY A 270 14.84 6.83 16.11
C GLY A 270 13.97 6.29 17.25
N GLU A 271 13.63 5.00 17.22
CA GLU A 271 12.92 4.29 18.28
C GLU A 271 13.88 3.72 19.33
N LEU A 272 13.36 3.32 20.49
CA LEU A 272 14.15 2.71 21.57
C LEU A 272 14.33 1.21 21.32
N VAL A 273 15.56 0.72 21.56
CA VAL A 273 15.87 -0.72 21.58
C VAL A 273 15.38 -1.31 22.91
N SER A 274 14.85 -2.53 22.92
CA SER A 274 14.43 -3.22 24.13
C SER A 274 15.65 -3.79 24.86
N ALA A 275 15.70 -3.65 26.19
CA ALA A 275 16.78 -4.25 26.96
C ALA A 275 16.64 -5.79 27.01
N PRO A 276 17.67 -6.56 26.60
CA PRO A 276 17.64 -8.01 26.67
C PRO A 276 17.80 -8.47 28.13
N ALA A 277 17.61 -9.77 28.37
CA ALA A 277 17.87 -10.34 29.69
C ALA A 277 19.34 -10.17 30.10
N ASN A 278 19.58 -9.73 31.34
CA ASN A 278 20.94 -9.54 31.85
C ASN A 278 21.71 -10.88 31.88
N PRO A 279 22.93 -10.95 31.32
CA PRO A 279 23.77 -12.14 31.40
C PRO A 279 24.14 -12.47 32.86
N THR A 280 23.89 -13.71 33.30
CA THR A 280 24.12 -14.14 34.69
C THR A 280 25.18 -15.24 34.85
N THR A 281 25.72 -15.78 33.75
CA THR A 281 26.49 -17.03 33.75
C THR A 281 28.01 -16.87 33.92
N LYS A 282 28.52 -15.64 34.11
CA LYS A 282 29.97 -15.40 34.23
C LYS A 282 30.46 -15.49 35.68
N ALA A 283 30.91 -16.67 36.08
CA ALA A 283 31.41 -16.92 37.44
C ALA A 283 32.60 -16.00 37.80
N GLY A 284 32.56 -15.41 38.99
CA GLY A 284 33.58 -14.43 39.44
C GLY A 284 33.39 -13.01 38.89
N TYR A 285 32.33 -12.74 38.11
CA TYR A 285 32.07 -11.42 37.55
C TYR A 285 30.63 -10.93 37.79
N THR A 286 30.44 -9.62 37.81
CA THR A 286 29.15 -8.92 37.88
C THR A 286 28.90 -8.21 36.55
N PHE A 287 27.69 -8.36 35.99
CA PHE A 287 27.31 -7.66 34.76
C PHE A 287 27.25 -6.15 34.98
N ALA A 288 27.99 -5.39 34.17
CA ALA A 288 28.13 -3.93 34.29
C ALA A 288 27.14 -3.16 33.40
N GLY A 289 26.71 -3.78 32.30
CA GLY A 289 25.80 -3.19 31.32
C GLY A 289 26.14 -3.57 29.89
N TRP A 290 25.35 -3.04 28.97
CA TRP A 290 25.55 -3.11 27.52
C TRP A 290 26.29 -1.87 27.03
N TYR A 291 27.24 -2.05 26.12
CA TYR A 291 28.11 -0.98 25.62
C TYR A 291 28.21 -1.02 24.10
N ASP A 292 28.44 0.14 23.46
CA ASP A 292 28.61 0.28 22.02
C ASP A 292 29.95 -0.27 21.46
N ALA A 293 30.83 -0.76 22.35
CA ALA A 293 32.12 -1.34 21.99
C ALA A 293 32.46 -2.54 22.89
N LYS A 294 33.20 -3.50 22.32
CA LYS A 294 33.64 -4.73 23.02
C LYS A 294 34.46 -4.48 24.28
N THR A 295 35.26 -3.42 24.30
CA THR A 295 36.04 -2.98 25.47
C THR A 295 35.97 -1.46 25.57
N GLY A 296 35.58 -0.93 26.73
CA GLY A 296 35.36 0.51 26.89
C GLY A 296 34.04 0.95 26.26
N GLY A 297 34.06 2.03 25.48
CA GLY A 297 32.85 2.55 24.82
C GLY A 297 31.89 3.27 25.77
N ASN A 298 30.76 3.71 25.21
CA ASN A 298 29.68 4.32 25.97
C ASN A 298 28.71 3.23 26.42
N LYS A 299 28.22 3.36 27.66
CA LYS A 299 27.17 2.50 28.18
C LYS A 299 25.86 2.87 27.49
N TRP A 300 25.23 1.88 26.87
CA TRP A 300 23.92 2.04 26.24
C TRP A 300 22.83 2.16 27.30
N ASP A 301 22.00 3.19 27.19
CA ASP A 301 20.85 3.43 28.04
C ASP A 301 19.57 3.25 27.24
N PHE A 302 18.94 2.08 27.40
CA PHE A 302 17.72 1.67 26.69
C PHE A 302 16.50 2.58 26.95
N ALA A 303 16.57 3.51 27.92
CA ALA A 303 15.51 4.49 28.15
C ALA A 303 15.65 5.77 27.32
N VAL A 304 16.84 6.06 26.78
CA VAL A 304 17.14 7.34 26.11
C VAL A 304 17.84 7.19 24.76
N ASP A 305 18.69 6.17 24.61
CA ASP A 305 19.46 5.95 23.39
C ASP A 305 18.56 5.37 22.31
N LYS A 306 18.52 6.08 21.18
CA LYS A 306 17.68 5.75 20.03
C LYS A 306 18.47 4.93 19.02
N MET A 307 17.78 4.00 18.36
CA MET A 307 18.33 3.21 17.28
C MET A 307 18.85 4.13 16.16
N PRO A 308 20.13 4.04 15.78
CA PRO A 308 20.67 4.85 14.69
C PRO A 308 20.21 4.31 13.33
N ALA A 309 20.50 5.06 12.26
CA ALA A 309 20.21 4.66 10.88
C ALA A 309 21.25 3.66 10.31
N ASN A 310 21.67 2.68 11.11
CA ASN A 310 22.58 1.59 10.74
C ASN A 310 22.47 0.45 11.75
N ASP A 311 22.86 -0.76 11.35
CA ASP A 311 22.98 -1.90 12.27
C ASP A 311 24.02 -1.62 13.36
N ILE A 312 23.74 -2.06 14.59
CA ILE A 312 24.63 -1.92 15.75
C ILE A 312 24.85 -3.26 16.45
N THR A 313 25.95 -3.34 17.19
CA THR A 313 26.21 -4.44 18.13
C THR A 313 26.44 -3.85 19.51
N LEU A 314 25.68 -4.32 20.50
CA LEU A 314 25.82 -3.96 21.90
C LEU A 314 26.51 -5.11 22.65
N TYR A 315 27.58 -4.79 23.36
CA TYR A 315 28.46 -5.76 24.00
C TYR A 315 28.22 -5.79 25.52
N ALA A 316 28.00 -6.98 26.06
CA ALA A 316 27.94 -7.18 27.50
C ALA A 316 29.32 -7.00 28.13
N GLN A 317 29.45 -6.08 29.09
CA GLN A 317 30.67 -5.89 29.87
C GLN A 317 30.47 -6.30 31.33
N PHE A 318 31.55 -6.74 31.98
CA PHE A 318 31.51 -7.30 33.32
C PHE A 318 32.66 -6.80 34.20
N THR A 319 32.43 -6.69 35.51
CA THR A 319 33.43 -6.33 36.53
C THR A 319 33.75 -7.52 37.42
N ILE A 320 35.00 -7.66 37.87
CA ILE A 320 35.43 -8.76 38.76
C ILE A 320 34.75 -8.61 40.13
N LYS A 321 34.25 -9.71 40.69
CA LYS A 321 33.78 -9.76 42.08
C LYS A 321 35.00 -9.75 43.00
N ASN A 322 35.17 -8.67 43.77
CA ASN A 322 36.25 -8.59 44.75
C ASN A 322 35.87 -9.38 46.02
N ASP A 323 36.18 -10.66 46.04
CA ASP A 323 36.07 -11.49 47.24
C ASP A 323 37.29 -11.27 48.14
N ASN A 324 37.34 -10.15 48.85
CA ASN A 324 38.30 -9.95 49.94
C ASN A 324 37.62 -10.24 51.29
N GLY A 325 37.60 -11.52 51.68
CA GLY A 325 37.15 -11.93 53.02
C GLY A 325 37.49 -13.40 53.39
N GLY A 326 38.52 -13.58 54.23
CA GLY A 326 38.85 -14.83 54.97
C GLY A 326 40.12 -15.53 54.45
N SER A 327 41.31 -15.47 55.08
CA SER A 327 41.79 -15.80 56.43
C SER A 327 42.09 -17.30 56.68
N ALA A 328 43.39 -17.58 56.81
CA ALA A 328 44.10 -18.74 57.41
C ALA A 328 44.01 -20.09 56.65
N THR A 329 45.04 -20.93 56.53
CA THR A 329 46.13 -21.28 57.46
C THR A 329 47.38 -21.82 56.73
N VAL A 330 48.52 -21.72 57.42
CA VAL A 330 49.88 -22.18 57.13
C VAL A 330 49.99 -23.71 57.24
N ASP A 331 50.85 -24.36 56.44
CA ASP A 331 51.89 -25.26 56.98
C ASP A 331 53.12 -25.37 56.04
N PRO A 332 54.36 -25.44 56.57
CA PRO A 332 55.62 -25.40 55.82
C PRO A 332 56.39 -26.73 55.80
N THR A 333 57.14 -27.02 54.73
CA THR A 333 58.42 -27.76 54.84
C THR A 333 59.38 -27.38 53.69
N THR A 334 60.55 -26.92 54.10
CA THR A 334 61.78 -26.47 53.44
C THR A 334 62.61 -27.61 52.77
N PRO A 335 63.90 -27.42 52.39
CA PRO A 335 64.45 -26.65 51.27
C PRO A 335 65.48 -27.48 50.43
N ASP A 336 65.86 -27.04 49.22
CA ASP A 336 67.30 -26.93 48.89
C ASP A 336 67.55 -26.08 47.64
N ASN A 337 68.66 -25.37 47.68
CA ASN A 337 69.10 -24.28 46.80
C ASN A 337 70.33 -24.76 45.97
N PRO A 338 71.08 -23.87 45.32
CA PRO A 338 70.94 -23.31 43.97
C PRO A 338 72.02 -23.84 43.00
N GLU A 339 71.97 -23.40 41.73
CA GLU A 339 73.20 -22.84 41.15
C GLU A 339 72.94 -21.65 40.21
N LYS A 340 73.79 -20.63 40.42
CA LYS A 340 73.88 -19.33 39.75
C LYS A 340 74.74 -19.43 38.50
N HIS A 341 74.50 -18.53 37.56
CA HIS A 341 75.52 -17.68 36.89
C HIS A 341 74.74 -16.50 36.25
N ASP A 342 74.79 -15.24 36.70
CA ASP A 342 75.91 -14.27 36.73
C ASP A 342 76.57 -14.15 35.33
N LYS A 343 76.73 -13.01 34.65
CA LYS A 343 76.54 -11.57 34.95
C LYS A 343 76.86 -10.79 33.67
N GLY A 344 76.40 -9.54 33.61
CA GLY A 344 77.14 -8.42 32.99
C GLY A 344 76.70 -8.05 31.57
N LYS A 345 75.93 -6.96 31.37
CA LYS A 345 76.27 -5.53 31.42
C LYS A 345 77.06 -4.98 30.22
N ASN A 346 76.37 -4.08 29.52
CA ASN A 346 76.76 -2.73 29.08
C ASN A 346 77.80 -2.52 27.97
N SER A 347 77.36 -1.76 26.95
CA SER A 347 77.90 -0.46 26.47
C SER A 347 77.73 -0.37 24.95
N LYS A 348 76.88 0.52 24.40
CA LYS A 348 77.22 1.88 23.87
C LYS A 348 78.50 1.87 23.01
N THR A 349 78.53 2.27 21.74
CA THR A 349 78.11 3.58 21.16
C THR A 349 78.29 3.62 19.62
N ASN A 350 77.49 4.48 18.94
CA ASN A 350 77.84 5.39 17.82
C ASN A 350 78.27 4.82 16.45
N ILE A 351 78.02 5.40 15.27
CA ILE A 351 77.39 6.62 14.70
C ILE A 351 77.28 6.31 13.18
N VAL A 352 76.27 6.79 12.45
CA VAL A 352 76.38 7.58 11.18
C VAL A 352 75.00 8.16 10.84
N VAL A 353 74.99 9.46 10.61
CA VAL A 353 73.88 10.29 10.10
C VAL A 353 74.06 10.48 8.60
N SER A 354 72.97 10.47 7.82
CA SER A 354 72.85 11.39 6.68
C SER A 354 71.37 11.73 6.38
N ASN A 355 71.17 13.01 6.10
CA ASN A 355 69.90 13.71 5.88
C ASN A 355 69.22 13.36 4.55
N GLY A 356 67.88 13.47 4.53
CA GLY A 356 67.08 13.60 3.31
C GLY A 356 65.73 14.24 3.64
N ALA A 357 65.49 15.43 3.09
CA ALA A 357 64.46 16.37 3.50
C ALA A 357 63.02 16.02 3.05
N SER A 358 62.10 16.65 3.77
CA SER A 358 60.65 16.69 3.64
C SER A 358 60.11 17.36 2.38
N THR A 359 58.96 16.87 1.88
CA THR A 359 57.83 17.72 1.47
C THR A 359 56.50 17.03 1.79
N LYS A 360 55.60 17.81 2.42
CA LYS A 360 54.21 17.48 2.76
C LYS A 360 53.32 17.61 1.52
N ALA A 361 52.32 16.74 1.39
CA ALA A 361 51.05 17.07 0.75
C ALA A 361 49.91 16.45 1.57
N SER A 362 49.14 17.33 2.21
CA SER A 362 47.93 17.03 2.97
C SER A 362 46.72 17.08 2.04
N ILE A 363 45.85 16.08 2.06
CA ILE A 363 44.45 16.22 1.62
C ILE A 363 43.57 16.12 2.86
N LYS A 364 43.09 17.27 3.32
CA LYS A 364 41.98 17.40 4.25
C LYS A 364 40.70 17.34 3.43
N THR A 365 39.88 16.31 3.64
CA THR A 365 38.45 16.36 3.33
C THR A 365 37.71 16.50 4.65
N ALA A 366 37.17 17.71 4.86
CA ALA A 366 36.25 18.00 5.95
C ALA A 366 34.86 17.44 5.59
N LEU A 367 34.28 16.67 6.50
CA LEU A 367 32.86 16.27 6.46
C LEU A 367 31.98 17.43 7.00
N PRO A 368 30.76 17.61 6.48
CA PRO A 368 29.88 18.71 6.87
C PRO A 368 29.34 18.52 8.29
N LYS A 369 29.26 19.62 9.03
CA LYS A 369 28.54 19.71 10.30
C LYS A 369 27.05 19.80 10.00
N THR A 370 26.24 18.83 10.40
CA THR A 370 24.79 19.01 10.57
C THR A 370 24.52 19.16 12.05
N GLY A 371 24.40 20.41 12.48
CA GLY A 371 23.74 20.77 13.72
C GLY A 371 22.45 21.46 13.35
N ASP A 372 21.32 20.77 13.48
CA ASP A 372 20.02 21.43 13.53
C ASP A 372 19.46 21.22 14.93
N SER A 373 19.67 22.26 15.73
CA SER A 373 18.82 22.57 16.87
C SER A 373 17.67 23.44 16.38
N ARG A 374 16.44 23.16 16.86
CA ARG A 374 15.23 24.02 16.86
C ARG A 374 14.32 23.89 15.62
N LEU A 375 12.99 23.79 15.71
CA LEU A 375 12.03 24.01 16.79
C LEU A 375 10.71 23.27 16.45
N TRP A 376 10.12 22.74 17.50
CA TRP A 376 8.72 22.37 17.72
C TRP A 376 7.81 23.60 17.58
N GLU A 377 6.51 23.36 17.36
CA GLU A 377 5.39 24.31 17.09
C GLU A 377 5.15 24.56 15.59
N THR A 378 4.10 24.05 14.95
CA THR A 378 2.69 24.25 15.30
C THR A 378 1.80 23.06 14.89
N PHE A 379 0.91 22.69 15.80
CA PHE A 379 -0.25 21.83 15.58
C PHE A 379 -1.48 22.70 15.21
N VAL A 380 -2.27 22.21 14.24
CA VAL A 380 -3.72 22.42 13.97
C VAL A 380 -4.22 23.83 13.60
N ILE A 381 -4.75 23.97 12.37
CA ILE A 381 -6.15 24.38 12.09
C ILE A 381 -6.63 23.63 10.82
N GLY A 382 -7.77 22.94 10.92
CA GLY A 382 -8.48 22.35 9.79
C GLY A 382 -9.58 23.24 9.21
N MET A 383 -10.30 22.67 8.24
CA MET A 383 -11.58 23.07 7.64
C MET A 383 -11.59 23.95 6.37
N ILE A 384 -12.16 23.32 5.33
CA ILE A 384 -13.26 23.78 4.45
C ILE A 384 -13.00 25.04 3.60
N PHE A 385 -12.88 24.84 2.29
CA PHE A 385 -13.63 25.65 1.32
C PHE A 385 -14.16 24.78 0.17
N SER A 386 -15.41 24.35 0.31
CA SER A 386 -16.33 24.16 -0.80
C SER A 386 -16.73 25.56 -1.34
N ALA A 387 -16.37 25.86 -2.58
CA ALA A 387 -16.91 27.03 -3.29
C ALA A 387 -17.87 26.53 -4.37
N SER A 388 -19.14 26.44 -3.98
CA SER A 388 -20.29 26.38 -4.87
C SER A 388 -20.39 27.68 -5.66
N GLY A 389 -20.51 27.58 -6.98
CA GLY A 389 -20.77 28.71 -7.86
C GLY A 389 -22.15 29.32 -7.57
N LEU A 390 -22.16 30.57 -7.12
CA LEU A 390 -23.37 31.36 -6.99
C LEU A 390 -23.72 31.97 -8.35
N PHE A 391 -24.74 31.40 -8.98
CA PHE A 391 -25.34 31.86 -10.23
C PHE A 391 -26.21 33.10 -9.93
N LEU A 392 -25.76 34.30 -10.30
CA LEU A 392 -26.59 35.50 -10.27
C LEU A 392 -27.26 35.71 -11.61
N TRP A 393 -28.58 35.51 -11.61
CA TRP A 393 -29.50 35.85 -12.69
C TRP A 393 -29.75 37.36 -12.67
N LYS A 394 -29.54 38.07 -13.78
CA LYS A 394 -30.12 39.39 -14.02
C LYS A 394 -31.05 39.31 -15.23
N LYS A 395 -32.34 39.49 -14.96
CA LYS A 395 -33.44 39.50 -15.92
C LYS A 395 -33.56 40.87 -16.58
N ARG A 396 -33.69 40.84 -17.91
CA ARG A 396 -34.37 41.75 -18.88
C ARG A 396 -34.39 43.28 -18.64
N SER A 397 -33.93 43.99 -19.67
CA SER A 397 -34.78 44.89 -20.47
C SER A 397 -34.54 44.61 -21.95
#